data_AF-A0A8S7BW54-F1
#
_entry.id   AF-A0A8S7BW54-F1
#
_cell.length_a   1.000
_cell.length_b   1.000
_cell.length_c   1.000
_cell.angle_alpha   90.00
_cell.angle_beta   90.00
_cell.angle_gamma   90.00
#
_symmetry.space_group_name_H-M   'P 1'
#
loop_
_entity.id
_entity.type
_entity.pdbx_description
1 polymer ?
#
loop_
_entity_poly.entity_id
_entity_poly.type
_entity_poly.pdbx_seq_one_letter_code
_entity_poly.pdbx_strand_id
1 'polypeptide(L)'
;MNPSDAIEAIEKPLSSLPYSLSRHILEHLRKLTSHEPVIGIMGKSGAGKSSLCNALFQGEVTPVSDVHAGTREVRRFRLSGHGHSMVITDLPGVGESRNRDAEYEALYRDILPELDLVLWLIKADDR
;
A
#
# COMPACT_ATOMS: atom_id res chain seq x y z
N MET A 1 16.18 5.12 10.75
CA MET A 1 17.19 4.07 10.52
C MET A 1 16.64 3.21 9.42
N ASN A 2 17.26 3.19 8.25
CA ASN A 2 16.72 2.43 7.14
C ASN A 2 16.84 0.92 7.47
N PRO A 3 15.94 0.06 6.96
CA PRO A 3 16.01 -1.39 7.17
C PRO A 3 17.35 -1.97 6.68
N SER A 4 17.91 -1.35 5.63
CA SER A 4 19.26 -1.63 5.13
C SER A 4 20.34 -1.39 6.20
N ASP A 5 20.30 -0.25 6.89
CA ASP A 5 21.27 0.10 7.95
C ASP A 5 21.15 -0.86 9.14
N ALA A 6 19.93 -1.30 9.45
CA ALA A 6 19.67 -2.26 10.53
C ALA A 6 20.22 -3.65 10.17
N ILE A 7 20.04 -4.09 8.92
CA ILE A 7 20.57 -5.37 8.43
C ILE A 7 22.09 -5.33 8.36
N GLU A 8 22.70 -4.25 7.85
CA GLU A 8 24.17 -4.07 7.84
C GLU A 8 24.77 -4.10 9.24
N ALA A 9 24.09 -3.51 10.23
CA ALA A 9 24.53 -3.59 11.63
C ALA A 9 24.55 -5.02 12.18
N ILE A 10 23.71 -5.91 11.63
CA ILE A 10 23.58 -7.32 12.03
C ILE A 10 24.51 -8.23 11.18
N GLU A 11 24.92 -7.80 9.98
CA GLU A 11 25.83 -8.58 9.11
C GLU A 11 27.20 -8.83 9.76
N LYS A 12 27.76 -7.83 10.45
CA LYS A 12 29.06 -7.97 11.14
C LYS A 12 29.03 -9.03 12.26
N PRO A 13 28.06 -9.05 13.19
CA PRO A 13 27.88 -10.15 14.14
C PRO A 13 27.71 -11.52 13.48
N LEU A 14 26.90 -11.60 12.41
CA LEU A 14 26.59 -12.87 11.73
C LEU A 14 27.76 -13.43 10.92
N SER A 15 28.76 -12.62 10.58
CA SER A 15 29.97 -13.08 9.88
C SER A 15 30.80 -14.10 10.66
N SER A 16 30.60 -14.19 11.98
CA SER A 16 31.24 -15.19 12.86
C SER A 16 30.62 -16.58 12.75
N LEU A 17 29.43 -16.71 12.14
CA LEU A 17 28.73 -17.97 11.95
C LEU A 17 29.15 -18.64 10.62
N PRO A 18 28.97 -19.97 10.50
CA PRO A 18 29.11 -20.66 9.22
C PRO A 18 28.28 -20.00 8.13
N TYR A 19 28.84 -19.88 6.92
CA TYR A 19 28.23 -19.15 5.79
C TYR A 19 26.78 -19.58 5.50
N SER A 20 26.49 -20.88 5.58
CA SER A 20 25.15 -21.41 5.37
C SER A 20 24.13 -20.89 6.39
N LEU A 21 24.53 -20.80 7.65
CA LEU A 21 23.66 -20.34 8.73
C LEU A 21 23.48 -18.82 8.70
N SER A 22 24.56 -18.06 8.47
CA SER A 22 24.49 -16.59 8.37
C SER A 22 23.63 -16.14 7.19
N ARG A 23 23.76 -16.80 6.03
CA ARG A 23 22.87 -16.58 4.87
C ARG A 23 21.41 -16.86 5.20
N HIS A 24 21.13 -17.98 5.87
CA HIS A 24 19.76 -18.37 6.19
C HIS A 24 19.10 -17.37 7.15
N ILE A 25 19.83 -16.90 8.17
CA ILE A 25 19.36 -15.88 9.11
C ILE A 25 19.11 -14.55 8.39
N LEU A 26 20.05 -14.09 7.56
CA LEU A 26 19.90 -12.84 6.80
C LEU A 26 18.72 -12.89 5.83
N GLU A 27 18.50 -14.00 5.12
CA GLU A 27 17.33 -14.16 4.26
C GLU A 27 16.02 -14.12 5.07
N HIS A 28 15.99 -14.72 6.25
CA HIS A 28 14.81 -14.69 7.12
C HIS A 28 14.54 -13.28 7.66
N LEU A 29 15.58 -12.58 8.13
CA LEU A 29 15.46 -11.19 8.58
C LEU A 29 15.00 -10.27 7.45
N ARG A 30 15.58 -10.40 6.26
CA ARG A 30 15.18 -9.64 5.07
C ARG A 30 13.70 -9.85 4.74
N LYS A 31 13.22 -11.10 4.79
CA LYS A 31 11.79 -11.42 4.59
C LYS A 31 10.87 -10.78 5.62
N LEU A 32 11.29 -10.72 6.89
CA LEU A 32 10.52 -10.05 7.95
C LEU A 32 10.50 -8.53 7.79
N THR A 33 11.56 -7.95 7.25
CA THR A 33 11.69 -6.49 7.06
C THR A 33 11.21 -6.00 5.70
N SER A 34 10.94 -6.90 4.75
CA SER A 34 10.52 -6.57 3.39
C SER A 34 9.00 -6.44 3.23
N HIS A 35 8.24 -6.38 4.34
CA HIS A 35 6.81 -6.13 4.25
C HIS A 35 6.56 -4.77 3.60
N GLU A 36 5.75 -4.77 2.55
CA GLU A 36 5.32 -3.57 1.86
C GLU A 36 3.91 -3.25 2.32
N PRO A 37 3.69 -2.18 3.12
CA PRO A 37 2.38 -1.87 3.62
C PRO A 37 1.39 -1.56 2.50
N VAL A 38 0.19 -2.12 2.56
CA VAL A 38 -0.90 -1.87 1.62
C VAL A 38 -1.99 -1.02 2.30
N ILE A 39 -2.19 0.20 1.80
CA ILE A 39 -3.10 1.20 2.40
C ILE A 39 -4.26 1.44 1.44
N GLY A 40 -5.51 1.23 1.88
CA GLY A 40 -6.70 1.56 1.09
C GLY A 40 -7.25 2.94 1.40
N ILE A 41 -7.53 3.75 0.38
CA ILE A 41 -8.19 5.05 0.50
C ILE A 41 -9.68 4.88 0.21
N MET A 42 -10.51 5.10 1.23
CA MET A 42 -11.97 4.90 1.19
C MET A 42 -12.72 6.16 1.61
N GLY A 43 -14.04 6.19 1.36
CA GLY A 43 -14.90 7.34 1.65
C GLY A 43 -15.99 7.55 0.61
N LYS A 44 -16.95 8.42 0.91
CA LYS A 44 -18.09 8.71 0.01
C LYS A 44 -17.64 9.13 -1.39
N SER A 45 -18.48 8.88 -2.39
CA SER A 45 -18.26 9.43 -3.73
C SER A 45 -18.16 10.96 -3.66
N GLY A 46 -17.20 11.53 -4.37
CA GLY A 46 -16.93 12.97 -4.33
C GLY A 46 -16.17 13.47 -3.08
N ALA A 47 -15.75 12.61 -2.14
CA ALA A 47 -14.99 13.02 -0.94
C ALA A 47 -13.54 13.51 -1.22
N GLY A 48 -13.08 13.48 -2.47
CA GLY A 48 -11.73 13.93 -2.85
C GLY A 48 -10.64 12.86 -2.79
N LYS A 49 -10.99 11.57 -2.72
CA LYS A 49 -10.04 10.42 -2.69
C LYS A 49 -9.01 10.47 -3.81
N SER A 50 -9.44 10.49 -5.06
CA SER A 50 -8.54 10.55 -6.20
C SER A 50 -7.74 11.86 -6.26
N SER A 51 -8.26 12.96 -5.72
CA SER A 51 -7.52 14.22 -5.59
C SER A 51 -6.40 14.10 -4.55
N LEU A 52 -6.67 13.48 -3.39
CA LEU A 52 -5.67 13.18 -2.37
C LEU A 52 -4.60 12.23 -2.92
N CYS A 53 -5.01 11.14 -3.58
CA CYS A 53 -4.12 10.25 -4.29
C CYS A 53 -3.19 11.06 -5.19
N ASN A 54 -3.73 11.80 -6.16
CA ASN A 54 -2.93 12.57 -7.09
C ASN A 54 -1.98 13.56 -6.41
N ALA A 55 -2.37 14.18 -5.29
CA ALA A 55 -1.53 15.08 -4.52
C ALA A 55 -0.36 14.35 -3.81
N LEU A 56 -0.62 13.17 -3.23
CA LEU A 56 0.40 12.32 -2.62
C LEU A 56 1.35 11.73 -3.68
N PHE A 57 0.87 11.53 -4.90
CA PHE A 57 1.57 10.86 -6.01
C PHE A 57 2.27 11.80 -7.00
N GLN A 58 2.44 13.09 -6.71
CA GLN A 58 3.15 14.01 -7.62
C GLN A 58 4.68 13.75 -7.75
N GLY A 59 5.21 12.68 -7.17
CA GLY A 59 6.63 12.26 -7.24
C GLY A 59 6.90 11.08 -8.18
N GLU A 60 8.05 10.39 -8.03
CA GLU A 60 8.40 9.18 -8.80
C GLU A 60 7.48 8.00 -8.43
N VAL A 61 6.35 7.88 -9.13
CA VAL A 61 5.41 6.78 -8.96
C VAL A 61 5.61 5.74 -10.04
N THR A 62 5.80 4.48 -9.64
CA THR A 62 5.71 3.35 -10.56
C THR A 62 4.28 2.80 -10.49
N PRO A 63 3.47 2.92 -11.56
CA PRO A 63 2.17 2.27 -11.59
C PRO A 63 2.36 0.76 -11.46
N VAL A 64 1.72 0.15 -10.47
CA VAL A 64 1.69 -1.31 -10.35
C VAL A 64 0.53 -1.77 -11.21
N SER A 65 0.84 -2.45 -12.32
CA SER A 65 -0.17 -2.99 -13.22
C SER A 65 -0.97 -4.07 -12.51
N ASP A 66 -2.23 -3.76 -12.19
CA ASP A 66 -3.40 -4.30 -12.89
C ASP A 66 -4.43 -3.17 -12.99
N VAL A 67 -4.50 -2.53 -14.18
CA VAL A 67 -5.35 -1.37 -14.46
C VAL A 67 -6.10 -1.61 -15.76
N HIS A 68 -7.44 -1.68 -15.72
CA HIS A 68 -8.27 -1.32 -16.86
C HIS A 68 -8.89 0.07 -16.61
N ALA A 69 -9.22 0.79 -17.69
CA ALA A 69 -9.46 2.23 -17.63
C ALA A 69 -10.83 2.59 -17.03
N GLY A 70 -10.84 3.19 -15.83
CA GLY A 70 -11.99 3.88 -15.24
C GLY A 70 -11.88 4.05 -13.72
N THR A 71 -12.41 5.11 -13.11
CA THR A 71 -12.44 5.33 -11.64
C THR A 71 -13.44 4.41 -10.91
N ARG A 72 -13.92 3.39 -11.62
CA ARG A 72 -14.79 2.30 -11.15
C ARG A 72 -13.99 1.05 -10.79
N GLU A 73 -12.70 1.06 -11.11
CA GLU A 73 -11.75 -0.01 -10.80
C GLU A 73 -10.72 0.49 -9.78
N VAL A 74 -10.22 -0.46 -9.01
CA VAL A 74 -9.24 -0.22 -7.96
C VAL A 74 -7.92 0.17 -8.58
N ARG A 75 -7.32 1.26 -8.10
CA ARG A 75 -6.00 1.69 -8.58
C ARG A 75 -4.97 1.50 -7.51
N ARG A 76 -3.88 0.79 -7.82
CA ARG A 76 -2.75 0.60 -6.91
C ARG A 76 -1.57 1.43 -7.37
N PHE A 77 -0.99 2.18 -6.44
CA PHE A 77 0.16 3.02 -6.64
C PHE A 77 1.25 2.58 -5.68
N ARG A 78 2.46 2.34 -6.18
CA ARG A 78 3.60 2.04 -5.32
C ARG A 78 4.42 3.31 -5.09
N LEU A 79 4.54 3.68 -3.82
CA LEU A 79 5.46 4.72 -3.36
C LEU A 79 6.73 4.03 -2.90
N SER A 80 7.87 4.47 -3.42
CA SER A 80 9.19 4.00 -3.01
C SER A 80 10.06 5.19 -2.64
N GLY A 81 10.70 5.14 -1.48
CA GLY A 81 11.57 6.22 -1.00
C GLY A 81 12.38 5.81 0.22
N HIS A 82 13.63 6.27 0.31
CA HIS A 82 14.53 5.99 1.44
C HIS A 82 14.64 4.51 1.84
N GLY A 83 14.64 3.59 0.87
CA GLY A 83 14.73 2.15 1.11
C GLY A 83 13.45 1.50 1.67
N HIS A 84 12.35 2.24 1.71
CA HIS A 84 11.02 1.74 2.05
C HIS A 84 10.11 1.82 0.83
N SER A 85 9.11 0.96 0.80
CA SER A 85 8.05 1.05 -0.18
C SER A 85 6.69 0.77 0.47
N MET A 86 5.63 1.34 -0.09
CA MET A 86 4.25 1.09 0.31
C MET A 86 3.35 1.13 -0.93
N VAL A 87 2.25 0.38 -0.88
CA VAL A 87 1.21 0.40 -1.90
C VAL A 87 0.02 1.19 -1.36
N ILE A 88 -0.48 2.13 -2.15
CA ILE A 88 -1.73 2.83 -1.88
C ILE A 88 -2.76 2.40 -2.91
N THR A 89 -3.94 2.04 -2.41
CA THR A 89 -5.05 1.49 -3.17
C THR A 89 -6.22 2.51 -3.16
N ASP A 90 -6.45 3.21 -4.27
CA ASP A 90 -7.62 4.08 -4.45
C ASP A 90 -8.85 3.21 -4.77
N LEU A 91 -9.85 3.28 -3.90
CA LEU A 91 -11.07 2.49 -3.98
C LEU A 91 -12.24 3.36 -4.49
N PRO A 92 -13.19 2.80 -5.26
CA PRO A 92 -14.39 3.53 -5.66
C PRO A 92 -15.11 4.06 -4.41
N GLY A 93 -15.80 5.19 -4.56
CA GLY A 93 -16.52 5.79 -3.45
C GLY A 93 -17.89 5.17 -3.22
N VAL A 94 -18.26 5.00 -1.96
CA VAL A 94 -19.62 4.55 -1.59
C VAL A 94 -20.66 5.64 -1.81
N GLY A 95 -21.90 5.25 -2.08
CA GLY A 95 -23.06 6.15 -2.14
C GLY A 95 -23.20 6.86 -3.48
N GLU A 96 -22.69 6.28 -4.57
CA GLU A 96 -22.89 6.82 -5.92
C GLU A 96 -24.26 6.42 -6.48
N SER A 97 -24.70 5.17 -6.26
CA SER A 97 -26.05 4.68 -6.56
C SER A 97 -26.26 3.30 -5.95
N ARG A 98 -27.52 2.93 -5.62
CA ARG A 98 -27.83 1.62 -4.98
C ARG A 98 -27.33 0.40 -5.75
N ASN A 99 -27.39 0.42 -7.08
CA ASN A 99 -26.92 -0.69 -7.91
C ASN A 99 -25.40 -0.82 -7.86
N ARG A 100 -24.68 0.31 -7.86
CA ARG A 100 -23.20 0.33 -7.79
C ARG A 100 -22.68 0.02 -6.40
N ASP A 101 -23.42 0.40 -5.36
CA ASP A 101 -23.03 0.11 -3.99
C ASP A 101 -22.93 -1.40 -3.74
N ALA A 102 -23.79 -2.21 -4.39
CA ALA A 102 -23.70 -3.67 -4.34
C ALA A 102 -22.46 -4.23 -5.06
N GLU A 103 -22.12 -3.67 -6.23
CA GLU A 103 -20.89 -4.02 -6.97
C GLU A 103 -19.63 -3.66 -6.16
N TYR A 104 -19.63 -2.47 -5.54
CA TYR A 104 -18.53 -2.01 -4.70
C TYR A 104 -18.42 -2.81 -3.40
N GLU A 105 -19.52 -3.29 -2.82
CA GLU A 105 -19.48 -4.15 -1.63
C GLU A 105 -18.75 -5.47 -1.92
N ALA A 106 -19.02 -6.11 -3.05
CA ALA A 106 -18.31 -7.31 -3.48
C ALA A 106 -16.81 -7.03 -3.66
N LEU A 107 -16.48 -5.93 -4.34
CA LEU A 107 -15.09 -5.49 -4.53
C LEU A 107 -14.37 -5.20 -3.21
N TYR A 108 -15.03 -4.57 -2.24
CA TYR A 108 -14.43 -4.33 -0.92
C TYR A 108 -14.20 -5.62 -0.15
N ARG A 109 -15.10 -6.60 -0.26
CA ARG A 109 -14.95 -7.90 0.40
C ARG A 109 -13.68 -8.62 -0.04
N ASP A 110 -13.31 -8.48 -1.30
CA ASP A 110 -12.11 -9.11 -1.86
C ASP A 110 -10.84 -8.35 -1.46
N ILE A 111 -10.91 -7.01 -1.35
CA ILE A 111 -9.72 -6.17 -1.17
C ILE A 111 -9.40 -5.88 0.30
N LEU A 112 -10.41 -5.68 1.15
CA LEU A 112 -10.20 -5.36 2.56
C LEU A 112 -9.26 -6.35 3.29
N PRO A 113 -9.30 -7.67 3.04
CA PRO A 113 -8.36 -8.61 3.65
C PRO A 113 -6.88 -8.41 3.25
N GLU A 114 -6.62 -7.76 2.11
CA GLU A 114 -5.26 -7.45 1.65
C GLU A 114 -4.70 -6.15 2.24
N LEU A 115 -5.54 -5.33 2.86
CA LEU A 115 -5.13 -4.02 3.37
C LEU A 115 -4.58 -4.13 4.79
N ASP A 116 -3.44 -3.48 5.03
CA ASP A 116 -2.90 -3.28 6.38
C ASP A 116 -3.57 -2.09 7.08
N LEU A 117 -4.06 -1.11 6.31
CA LEU A 117 -4.66 0.13 6.81
C LEU A 117 -5.75 0.64 5.87
N VAL A 118 -6.84 1.15 6.44
CA VAL A 118 -7.86 1.91 5.72
C VAL A 118 -7.80 3.38 6.14
N LEU A 119 -7.61 4.27 5.16
CA LEU A 119 -7.75 5.71 5.30
C LEU A 119 -9.13 6.14 4.83
N TRP A 120 -10.02 6.43 5.78
CA TRP A 120 -11.36 6.91 5.48
C TRP A 120 -11.39 8.44 5.36
N LEU A 121 -11.66 8.93 4.15
CA LEU A 121 -11.72 10.35 3.83
C LEU A 121 -13.12 10.91 4.06
N ILE A 122 -13.14 12.04 4.75
CA ILE A 122 -14.34 12.85 4.98
C ILE A 122 -14.02 14.25 4.48
N LYS A 123 -14.96 14.81 3.73
CA LYS A 123 -14.89 16.19 3.28
C LYS A 123 -15.06 17.12 4.47
N ALA A 124 -14.16 18.09 4.64
CA ALA A 124 -14.23 19.03 5.75
C ALA A 124 -15.47 19.95 5.67
N ASP A 125 -16.05 20.09 4.47
CA ASP A 125 -17.25 20.85 4.17
C ASP A 125 -18.54 20.02 4.20
N ASP A 126 -18.46 18.71 4.42
CA ASP A 126 -19.64 17.87 4.69
C ASP A 126 -20.17 18.21 6.10
N ARG A 127 -21.29 18.94 6.15
CA ARG A 127 -22.05 19.25 7.37
C ARG A 127 -22.99 18.13 7.77
#